data_AF-A0A7Y5MT44-F1
#
_entry.id   AF-A0A7Y5MT44-F1
#
_cell.length_a   1.000
_cell.length_b   1.000
_cell.length_c   1.000
_cell.angle_alpha   90.00
_cell.angle_beta   90.00
_cell.angle_gamma   90.00
#
_symmetry.space_group_name_H-M   'P 1'
#
loop_
_entity.id
_entity.type
_entity.pdbx_description
1 polymer ?
#
loop_
_entity_poly.entity_id
_entity_poly.type
_entity_poly.pdbx_seq_one_letter_code
_entity_poly.pdbx_strand_id
1 'polypeptide(L)'
;MNKYVGMLNFYIGGGKYSLAGIGMSVGRSFGDRWQAGVGVQFIHQTSSNTFPNQQIIPITADFKFKISESPKGRFATLLALSAGYNISVDDEQFDSGLSNNIRITDGVFFNPSIAFRVNILRNAGLMFDLGYQFSSGNIYNVESGDLIDKRTWHNFAARGSLFF
;
A
#
# COMPACT_ATOMS: atom_id res chain seq x y z
N MET A 1 -4.70 -22.23 -15.45
CA MET A 1 -4.66 -21.18 -14.42
C MET A 1 -4.88 -19.83 -15.11
N ASN A 2 -5.77 -18.97 -14.61
CA ASN A 2 -6.04 -17.68 -15.26
C ASN A 2 -4.74 -16.88 -15.38
N LYS A 3 -4.43 -16.42 -16.60
CA LYS A 3 -3.23 -15.61 -16.83
C LYS A 3 -3.34 -14.26 -16.12
N TYR A 4 -4.55 -13.72 -16.03
CA TYR A 4 -4.82 -12.41 -15.43
C TYR A 4 -5.63 -12.57 -14.15
N VAL A 5 -5.41 -11.65 -13.21
CA VAL A 5 -6.09 -11.61 -11.91
C VAL A 5 -6.50 -10.17 -11.64
N GLY A 6 -7.79 -9.93 -11.45
CA GLY A 6 -8.31 -8.68 -10.90
C GLY A 6 -8.39 -8.79 -9.39
N MET A 7 -8.16 -7.69 -8.67
CA MET A 7 -8.28 -7.64 -7.21
C MET A 7 -8.99 -6.38 -6.75
N LEU A 8 -9.90 -6.55 -5.79
CA LEU A 8 -10.39 -5.47 -4.93
C LEU A 8 -9.67 -5.56 -3.60
N ASN A 9 -9.03 -4.47 -3.19
CA ASN A 9 -8.09 -4.43 -2.08
C ASN A 9 -8.64 -3.55 -0.95
N PHE A 10 -8.45 -4.00 0.29
CA PHE A 10 -8.79 -3.28 1.51
C PHE A 10 -7.54 -3.21 2.38
N TYR A 11 -7.19 -2.00 2.80
CA TYR A 11 -5.97 -1.72 3.54
C TYR A 11 -6.33 -1.25 4.94
N ILE A 12 -5.59 -1.74 5.92
CA ILE A 12 -5.54 -1.19 7.26
C ILE A 12 -4.10 -1.21 7.74
N GLY A 13 -3.74 -0.28 8.62
CA GLY A 13 -2.38 -0.25 9.14
C GLY A 13 -2.20 0.73 10.28
N GLY A 14 -1.00 0.70 10.84
CA GLY A 14 -0.62 1.54 11.97
C GLY A 14 0.89 1.61 12.14
N GLY A 15 1.34 2.59 12.92
CA GLY A 15 2.75 2.90 13.09
C GLY A 15 2.91 4.37 13.40
N LYS A 16 3.54 5.12 12.49
CA LYS A 16 3.60 6.59 12.58
C LYS A 16 2.23 7.24 12.47
N TYR A 17 1.30 6.62 11.74
CA TYR A 17 -0.11 7.02 11.71
C TYR A 17 -1.00 5.79 11.48
N SER A 18 -2.24 5.84 11.97
CA SER A 18 -3.25 4.83 11.63
C SER A 18 -3.78 5.08 10.23
N LEU A 19 -3.93 4.04 9.42
CA LEU A 19 -4.41 4.18 8.04
C LEU A 19 -5.48 3.14 7.71
N ALA A 20 -6.37 3.51 6.81
CA ALA A 20 -7.28 2.60 6.13
C ALA A 20 -7.49 3.02 4.68
N GLY A 21 -7.83 2.07 3.82
CA GLY A 21 -7.98 2.38 2.40
C GLY A 21 -8.67 1.28 1.60
N ILE A 22 -9.00 1.64 0.37
CA ILE A 22 -9.59 0.74 -0.62
C ILE A 22 -8.90 0.96 -1.96
N GLY A 23 -8.84 -0.07 -2.79
CA GLY A 23 -8.33 0.10 -4.14
C GLY A 23 -8.57 -1.12 -5.01
N MET A 24 -7.94 -1.09 -6.17
CA MET A 24 -8.00 -2.17 -7.13
C MET A 24 -6.64 -2.40 -7.75
N SER A 25 -6.39 -3.64 -8.15
CA SER A 25 -5.22 -3.98 -8.92
C SER A 25 -5.53 -5.01 -9.98
N VAL A 26 -4.73 -5.00 -11.04
CA VAL A 26 -4.75 -5.98 -12.11
C VAL A 26 -3.35 -6.55 -12.24
N GLY A 27 -3.27 -7.87 -12.34
CA GLY A 27 -2.00 -8.57 -12.42
C GLY A 27 -2.04 -9.73 -13.38
N ARG A 28 -0.84 -10.27 -13.62
CA ARG A 28 -0.60 -11.43 -14.46
C ARG A 28 0.25 -12.44 -13.72
N SER A 29 -0.11 -13.71 -13.81
CA SER A 29 0.74 -14.81 -13.37
C SER A 29 1.71 -15.22 -14.48
N PHE A 30 2.98 -15.39 -14.11
CA PHE A 30 4.07 -15.82 -14.98
C PHE A 30 4.61 -17.16 -14.50
N GLY A 31 4.34 -18.20 -15.28
CA GLY A 31 4.55 -19.58 -14.82
C GLY A 31 3.73 -19.90 -13.57
N ASP A 32 4.25 -20.83 -12.75
CA ASP A 32 3.51 -21.34 -11.59
C ASP A 32 3.79 -20.59 -10.29
N ARG A 33 4.82 -19.73 -10.28
CA ARG A 33 5.34 -19.11 -9.05
C ARG A 33 5.24 -17.60 -9.02
N TRP A 34 5.34 -16.93 -10.17
CA TRP A 34 5.43 -15.47 -10.19
C TRP A 34 4.07 -14.85 -10.50
N GLN A 35 3.80 -13.73 -9.86
CA GLN A 35 2.71 -12.84 -10.22
C GLN A 35 3.23 -11.40 -10.15
N ALA A 36 2.93 -10.61 -11.18
CA ALA A 36 3.21 -9.19 -11.15
C ALA A 36 2.00 -8.40 -11.63
N GLY A 37 1.80 -7.18 -11.13
CA GLY A 37 0.65 -6.37 -11.47
C GLY A 37 0.83 -4.92 -11.11
N VAL A 38 -0.19 -4.13 -11.43
CA VAL A 38 -0.29 -2.72 -11.08
C VAL A 38 -1.61 -2.43 -10.41
N GLY A 39 -1.65 -1.44 -9.54
CA GLY A 39 -2.84 -1.05 -8.82
C GLY A 39 -2.91 0.43 -8.53
N VAL A 40 -4.11 0.86 -8.15
CA VAL A 40 -4.37 2.19 -7.61
C VAL A 40 -5.17 2.01 -6.33
N GLN A 41 -4.82 2.77 -5.32
CA GLN A 41 -5.52 2.78 -4.04
C GLN A 41 -5.86 4.19 -3.60
N PHE A 42 -6.83 4.31 -2.71
CA PHE A 42 -7.05 5.49 -1.89
C PHE A 42 -6.79 5.08 -0.43
N ILE A 43 -5.86 5.76 0.23
CA ILE A 43 -5.52 5.52 1.64
C ILE A 43 -5.69 6.82 2.41
N HIS A 44 -6.41 6.74 3.51
CA HIS A 44 -6.67 7.84 4.42
C HIS A 44 -6.17 7.52 5.83
N GLN A 45 -5.63 8.52 6.49
CA GLN A 45 -5.27 8.47 7.91
C GLN A 45 -6.53 8.44 8.78
N THR A 46 -6.72 7.39 9.57
CA THR A 46 -7.93 7.18 10.38
C THR A 46 -7.86 7.77 11.79
N SER A 47 -6.69 8.25 12.22
CA SER A 47 -6.53 8.96 13.49
C SER A 47 -5.49 10.06 13.38
N SER A 48 -5.82 11.25 13.88
CA SER A 48 -4.98 12.45 13.83
C SER A 48 -4.22 12.66 15.15
N ASN A 49 -3.23 11.82 15.45
CA ASN A 49 -2.34 12.07 16.58
C ASN A 49 -0.94 12.42 16.07
N THR A 50 -0.48 13.62 16.42
CA THR A 50 0.89 14.19 16.22
C THR A 50 1.47 14.10 14.81
N PHE A 51 0.68 13.66 13.85
CA PHE A 51 1.10 13.38 12.50
C PHE A 51 0.17 14.13 11.52
N PRO A 52 0.75 14.89 10.58
CA PRO A 52 -0.02 15.63 9.59
C PRO A 52 -0.94 14.68 8.81
N ASN A 53 -2.25 14.97 8.75
CA ASN A 53 -3.28 14.23 8.03
C ASN A 53 -2.77 13.79 6.66
N GLN A 54 -2.77 12.48 6.40
CA GLN A 54 -2.37 11.90 5.13
C GLN A 54 -3.60 11.39 4.38
N GLN A 55 -3.85 11.99 3.22
CA GLN A 55 -4.71 11.41 2.20
C GLN A 55 -3.89 11.22 0.94
N ILE A 56 -3.75 9.97 0.52
CA ILE A 56 -2.89 9.62 -0.61
C ILE A 56 -3.59 8.70 -1.59
N ILE A 57 -3.18 8.80 -2.85
CA ILE A 57 -3.53 7.88 -3.92
C ILE A 57 -2.25 7.15 -4.36
N PRO A 58 -1.95 5.96 -3.79
CA PRO A 58 -0.83 5.16 -4.25
C PRO A 58 -1.10 4.54 -5.61
N ILE A 59 -0.17 4.74 -6.54
CA ILE A 59 -0.04 3.94 -7.76
C ILE A 59 1.02 2.88 -7.49
N THR A 60 0.68 1.60 -7.65
CA THR A 60 1.48 0.49 -7.16
C THR A 60 1.90 -0.46 -8.26
N ALA A 61 3.10 -1.00 -8.12
CA ALA A 61 3.58 -2.20 -8.78
C ALA A 61 3.69 -3.31 -7.73
N ASP A 62 2.97 -4.40 -7.94
CA ASP A 62 2.93 -5.55 -7.05
C ASP A 62 3.71 -6.71 -7.67
N PHE A 63 4.58 -7.35 -6.88
CA PHE A 63 5.32 -8.55 -7.24
C PHE A 63 5.10 -9.60 -6.16
N LYS A 64 4.70 -10.82 -6.55
CA LYS A 64 4.48 -11.93 -5.63
C LYS A 64 5.17 -13.18 -6.14
N PHE A 65 5.82 -13.90 -5.23
CA PHE A 65 6.51 -15.15 -5.48
C PHE A 65 5.95 -16.24 -4.57
N LYS A 66 5.32 -17.25 -5.16
CA LYS A 66 4.76 -18.39 -4.45
C LYS A 66 5.88 -19.27 -3.89
N ILE A 67 5.94 -19.37 -2.56
CA ILE A 67 6.93 -20.19 -1.85
C ILE A 67 6.39 -21.56 -1.48
N SER A 68 5.08 -21.68 -1.26
CA SER A 68 4.44 -22.95 -0.95
C SER A 68 3.00 -22.97 -1.45
N GLU A 69 2.50 -24.17 -1.70
CA GLU A 69 1.12 -24.41 -2.13
C GLU A 69 0.66 -25.75 -1.55
N SER A 70 -0.60 -25.81 -1.11
CA SER A 70 -1.18 -27.07 -0.63
C SER A 70 -1.36 -28.06 -1.80
N PRO A 71 -1.41 -29.38 -1.54
CA PRO A 71 -1.49 -30.38 -2.61
C PRO A 71 -2.68 -30.21 -3.57
N LYS A 72 -3.77 -29.57 -3.11
CA LYS A 72 -4.98 -29.29 -3.90
C LYS A 72 -5.03 -27.85 -4.43
N GLY A 73 -3.96 -27.07 -4.27
CA GLY A 73 -3.89 -25.67 -4.68
C GLY A 73 -4.86 -24.74 -3.96
N ARG A 74 -5.48 -25.15 -2.85
CA ARG A 74 -6.48 -24.32 -2.14
C ARG A 74 -5.85 -23.22 -1.31
N PHE A 75 -4.61 -23.42 -0.87
CA PHE A 75 -3.88 -22.50 -0.02
C PHE A 75 -2.48 -22.33 -0.59
N ALA A 76 -1.98 -21.10 -0.58
CA ALA A 76 -0.60 -20.81 -0.95
C ALA A 76 -0.03 -19.70 -0.08
N THR A 77 1.26 -19.82 0.24
CA THR A 77 2.03 -18.74 0.86
C THR A 77 2.93 -18.13 -0.19
N LEU A 78 3.02 -16.80 -0.20
CA LEU A 78 3.84 -16.04 -1.12
C LEU A 78 4.68 -15.02 -0.38
N LEU A 79 5.88 -14.76 -0.89
CA LEU A 79 6.58 -13.52 -0.62
C LEU A 79 6.02 -12.45 -1.54
N ALA A 80 5.77 -11.26 -1.01
CA ALA A 80 5.18 -10.18 -1.76
C ALA A 80 5.96 -8.90 -1.55
N LEU A 81 6.00 -8.09 -2.60
CA LEU A 81 6.59 -6.77 -2.60
C LEU A 81 5.64 -5.84 -3.34
N SER A 82 5.22 -4.77 -2.69
CA SER A 82 4.51 -3.67 -3.33
C SER A 82 5.38 -2.42 -3.28
N ALA A 83 5.57 -1.74 -4.41
CA ALA A 83 6.31 -0.50 -4.46
C ALA A 83 5.59 0.48 -5.39
N GLY A 84 5.79 1.77 -5.20
CA GLY A 84 5.08 2.73 -6.02
C GLY A 84 5.24 4.17 -5.59
N TYR A 85 4.31 5.00 -6.05
CA TYR A 85 4.31 6.43 -5.85
C TYR A 85 2.99 6.87 -5.20
N ASN A 86 3.10 7.60 -4.10
CA ASN A 86 1.98 8.19 -3.38
C ASN A 86 1.76 9.59 -3.93
N ILE A 87 0.55 9.85 -4.41
CA ILE A 87 0.08 11.20 -4.77
C ILE A 87 -0.67 11.76 -3.57
N SER A 88 -0.21 12.86 -2.99
CA SER A 88 -0.90 13.55 -1.90
C SER A 88 -2.14 14.26 -2.43
N VAL A 89 -3.29 14.09 -1.75
CA VAL A 89 -4.57 14.69 -2.14
C VAL A 89 -4.89 15.93 -1.29
N ASP A 90 -4.59 15.86 0.00
CA ASP A 90 -4.82 16.92 0.97
C ASP A 90 -3.44 17.27 1.57
N ASP A 91 -2.63 17.97 0.77
CA ASP A 91 -1.20 18.12 1.00
C ASP A 91 -0.87 19.30 1.93
N GLU A 92 -1.76 20.30 2.06
CA GLU A 92 -1.58 21.47 2.90
C GLU A 92 -2.30 21.35 4.25
N GLN A 93 -1.59 21.65 5.34
CA GLN A 93 -2.16 21.64 6.69
C GLN A 93 -1.36 22.46 7.68
N PHE A 94 -2.02 22.94 8.73
CA PHE A 94 -1.38 23.69 9.79
C PHE A 94 -0.66 22.76 10.77
N ASP A 95 0.65 22.95 10.95
CA ASP A 95 1.44 22.23 11.96
C ASP A 95 1.65 23.13 13.19
N SER A 96 0.99 22.78 14.30
CA SER A 96 1.07 23.53 15.56
C SER A 96 2.47 23.52 16.19
N GLY A 97 3.31 22.52 15.90
CA GLY A 97 4.69 22.45 16.40
C GLY A 97 5.62 23.40 15.66
N LEU A 98 5.36 23.64 14.36
CA LEU A 98 6.13 24.56 13.52
C LEU A 98 5.49 25.96 13.43
N SER A 99 4.27 26.13 13.95
CA SER A 99 3.46 27.36 13.88
C SER A 99 3.26 27.89 12.45
N ASN A 100 3.28 27.00 11.45
CA ASN A 100 3.22 27.35 10.04
C ASN A 100 2.32 26.35 9.28
N ASN A 101 1.82 26.80 8.13
CA ASN A 101 1.22 25.90 7.14
C ASN A 101 2.33 25.10 6.44
N ILE A 102 2.18 23.77 6.45
CA ILE A 102 3.10 22.85 5.82
C ILE A 102 2.44 22.13 4.64
N ARG A 103 3.23 21.84 3.61
CA ARG A 103 2.82 21.01 2.48
C ARG A 103 3.59 19.70 2.44
N ILE A 104 2.89 18.57 2.36
CA ILE A 104 3.50 17.24 2.22
C ILE A 104 3.39 16.78 0.78
N THR A 105 4.54 16.79 0.12
CA THR A 105 4.64 16.35 -1.27
C THR A 105 4.55 14.85 -1.41
N ASP A 106 4.18 14.46 -2.62
CA ASP A 106 4.26 13.11 -3.16
C ASP A 106 5.60 12.43 -2.86
N GLY A 107 5.59 11.10 -2.89
CA GLY A 107 6.83 10.36 -2.78
C GLY A 107 6.69 8.87 -2.97
N VAL A 108 7.80 8.14 -2.79
CA VAL A 108 7.85 6.72 -3.08
C VAL A 108 7.50 5.90 -1.85
N PHE A 109 6.97 4.70 -2.08
CA PHE A 109 6.80 3.72 -1.03
C PHE A 109 7.29 2.34 -1.44
N PHE A 110 7.60 1.53 -0.43
CA PHE A 110 8.08 0.17 -0.54
C PHE A 110 7.51 -0.67 0.61
N ASN A 111 6.89 -1.80 0.30
CA ASN A 111 6.19 -2.65 1.27
C ASN A 111 6.50 -4.14 1.01
N PRO A 112 7.60 -4.68 1.59
CA PRO A 112 7.82 -6.10 1.65
C PRO A 112 6.79 -6.74 2.58
N SER A 113 6.28 -7.91 2.17
CA SER A 113 5.20 -8.58 2.87
C SER A 113 5.25 -10.09 2.69
N ILE A 114 4.56 -10.79 3.60
CA ILE A 114 4.17 -12.18 3.42
C ILE A 114 2.67 -12.22 3.08
N ALA A 115 2.33 -13.02 2.09
CA ALA A 115 0.99 -13.11 1.55
C ALA A 115 0.44 -14.53 1.68
N PHE A 116 -0.84 -14.63 2.01
CA PHE A 116 -1.57 -15.88 2.11
C PHE A 116 -2.74 -15.84 1.14
N ARG A 117 -2.80 -16.83 0.25
CA ARG A 117 -3.87 -16.97 -0.73
C ARG A 117 -4.75 -18.15 -0.39
N VAL A 118 -6.07 -17.93 -0.40
CA VAL A 118 -7.09 -18.96 -0.24
C VAL A 118 -7.98 -18.96 -1.48
N ASN A 119 -7.95 -20.04 -2.25
CA ASN A 119 -8.86 -20.24 -3.38
C ASN A 119 -10.19 -20.79 -2.88
N ILE A 120 -11.26 -19.99 -3.00
CA ILE A 120 -12.63 -20.40 -2.64
C ILE A 120 -13.29 -21.07 -3.85
N LEU A 121 -13.12 -20.46 -5.02
CA LEU A 121 -13.59 -20.96 -6.32
C LEU A 121 -12.39 -21.23 -7.24
N ARG A 122 -12.64 -21.77 -8.44
CA ARG A 122 -11.58 -22.06 -9.42
C ARG A 122 -10.85 -20.79 -9.89
N ASN A 123 -11.56 -19.66 -9.96
CA ASN A 123 -11.04 -18.38 -10.42
C ASN A 123 -11.02 -17.31 -9.32
N ALA A 124 -11.77 -17.47 -8.23
CA ALA A 124 -11.90 -16.44 -7.20
C ALA A 124 -11.51 -16.90 -5.79
N GLY A 125 -11.12 -15.96 -4.95
CA GLY A 125 -10.78 -16.23 -3.57
C GLY A 125 -10.28 -15.01 -2.82
N LEU A 126 -9.58 -15.27 -1.72
CA LEU A 126 -9.07 -14.26 -0.81
C LEU A 126 -7.54 -14.25 -0.80
N MET A 127 -6.97 -13.05 -0.70
CA MET A 127 -5.56 -12.87 -0.42
C MET A 127 -5.39 -11.96 0.78
N PHE A 128 -4.44 -12.28 1.64
CA PHE A 128 -4.12 -11.49 2.81
C PHE A 128 -2.62 -11.26 2.85
N ASP A 129 -2.20 -10.01 2.69
CA ASP A 129 -0.80 -9.60 2.76
C ASP A 129 -0.55 -8.89 4.09
N LEU A 130 0.53 -9.28 4.79
CA LEU A 130 1.04 -8.63 5.99
C LEU A 130 2.42 -8.06 5.68
N GLY A 131 2.56 -6.74 5.75
CA GLY A 131 3.76 -6.04 5.33
C GLY A 131 4.19 -4.93 6.27
N TYR A 132 5.41 -4.45 6.01
CA TYR A 132 5.97 -3.29 6.65
C TYR A 132 6.26 -2.23 5.58
N GLN A 133 5.41 -1.22 5.51
CA GLN A 133 5.48 -0.17 4.53
C GLN A 133 6.48 0.90 4.97
N PHE A 134 7.39 1.25 4.08
CA PHE A 134 8.23 2.44 4.13
C PHE A 134 7.71 3.44 3.09
N SER A 135 7.64 4.71 3.45
CA SER A 135 7.23 5.78 2.54
C SER A 135 8.13 6.99 2.74
N SER A 136 8.38 7.74 1.69
CA SER A 136 9.09 9.01 1.77
C SER A 136 8.26 10.14 1.19
N GLY A 137 8.57 11.36 1.61
CA GLY A 137 8.04 12.59 1.05
C GLY A 137 8.76 13.79 1.64
N ASN A 138 8.60 14.95 1.01
CA ASN A 138 9.20 16.19 1.49
C ASN A 138 8.13 17.07 2.12
N ILE A 139 8.52 17.78 3.18
CA ILE A 139 7.69 18.76 3.89
C ILE A 139 8.20 20.15 3.55
N TYR A 140 7.32 21.00 3.02
CA TYR A 140 7.62 22.38 2.67
C TYR A 140 6.84 23.34 3.56
N ASN A 141 7.37 24.54 3.76
CA ASN A 141 6.60 25.67 4.26
C ASN A 141 5.73 26.21 3.12
N VAL A 142 4.42 26.36 3.34
CA VAL A 142 3.50 26.85 2.30
C VAL A 142 3.76 28.32 1.97
N GLU A 143 4.13 29.13 2.95
CA GLU A 143 4.31 30.58 2.81
C GLU A 143 5.64 30.93 2.14
N SER A 144 6.74 30.32 2.58
CA SER A 144 8.08 30.62 2.05
C SER A 144 8.49 29.71 0.88
N GLY A 145 7.84 28.55 0.72
CA GLY A 145 8.25 27.52 -0.24
C GLY A 145 9.52 26.77 0.15
N ASP A 146 10.08 27.04 1.35
CA ASP A 146 11.31 26.40 1.80
C ASP A 146 11.07 24.94 2.16
N LEU A 147 12.04 24.09 1.81
CA LEU A 147 12.09 22.71 2.28
C LEU A 147 12.38 22.71 3.78
N ILE A 148 11.43 22.23 4.57
CA ILE A 148 11.58 22.08 6.02
C ILE A 148 12.27 20.76 6.34
N ASP A 149 11.79 19.65 5.76
CA ASP A 149 12.27 18.32 6.11
C ASP A 149 12.08 17.32 4.96
N LYS A 150 12.95 16.30 4.93
CA LYS A 150 12.82 15.10 4.09
C LYS A 150 12.41 13.95 4.99
N ARG A 151 11.13 13.63 5.00
CA ARG A 151 10.60 12.71 5.98
C ARG A 151 10.43 11.32 5.40
N THR A 152 10.76 10.34 6.23
CA THR A 152 10.42 8.94 5.97
C THR A 152 9.46 8.45 7.04
N TRP A 153 8.51 7.64 6.59
CA TRP A 153 7.43 7.09 7.39
C TRP A 153 7.44 5.59 7.27
N HIS A 154 7.01 4.95 8.35
CA HIS A 154 6.90 3.50 8.37
C HIS A 154 5.66 3.06 9.13
N ASN A 155 4.97 2.09 8.57
CA ASN A 155 3.74 1.52 9.12
C ASN A 155 3.71 0.01 8.89
N PHE A 156 3.19 -0.73 9.85
CA PHE A 156 2.68 -2.07 9.57
C PHE A 156 1.39 -1.93 8.76
N ALA A 157 1.30 -2.67 7.66
CA ALA A 157 0.16 -2.65 6.76
C ALA A 157 -0.37 -4.07 6.55
N ALA A 158 -1.68 -4.22 6.64
CA ALA A 158 -2.40 -5.42 6.27
C ALA A 158 -3.29 -5.12 5.07
N ARG A 159 -3.22 -5.96 4.03
CA ARG A 159 -4.05 -5.87 2.83
C ARG A 159 -4.88 -7.12 2.65
N GLY A 160 -6.20 -7.01 2.79
CA GLY A 160 -7.16 -8.03 2.38
C GLY A 160 -7.60 -7.81 0.94
N SER A 161 -7.63 -8.86 0.12
CA SER A 161 -8.01 -8.76 -1.30
C SER A 161 -9.01 -9.83 -1.70
N LEU A 162 -10.04 -9.44 -2.44
CA LEU A 162 -10.88 -10.35 -3.22
C LEU A 162 -10.28 -10.43 -4.62
N PHE A 163 -9.86 -11.62 -5.06
CA PHE A 163 -9.33 -11.81 -6.41
C PHE A 163 -10.27 -12.64 -7.29
N PHE A 164 -10.23 -12.42 -8.61
CA PHE A 164 -11.02 -13.12 -9.63
C PHE A 164 -10.33 -13.15 -11.01
#